data_AF-A0A3A9DZW8-F1
#
_entry.id   AF-A0A3A9DZW8-F1
#
_cell.length_a   1.000
_cell.length_b   1.000
_cell.length_c   1.000
_cell.angle_alpha   90.00
_cell.angle_beta   90.00
_cell.angle_gamma   90.00
#
_symmetry.space_group_name_H-M   'P 1'
#
loop_
_entity.id
_entity.type
_entity.pdbx_description
1 polymer ?
#
loop_
_entity_poly.entity_id
_entity_poly.type
_entity_poly.pdbx_seq_one_letter_code
_entity_poly.pdbx_strand_id
1 'polypeptide(L)'
;MAEYDFEGYKEYVCMLVRNNKIIAIEFNGRDQNGFIKAWDNEYMNKMKTKQGTYPNEYTRLYSSRLIESQDISQVDMISGASTSGGRFVRLVTAAIEQAKKGDHQVVIIEE
;
A
#
# COMPACT_ATOMS: atom_id res chain seq x y z
N MET A 1 7.56 11.03 -15.99
CA MET A 1 7.39 9.81 -15.18
C MET A 1 5.92 9.42 -15.22
N ALA A 2 5.60 8.13 -15.25
CA ALA A 2 4.21 7.67 -15.33
C ALA A 2 3.57 7.82 -13.94
N GLU A 3 2.42 8.51 -13.88
CA GLU A 3 1.67 8.67 -12.63
C GLU A 3 1.00 7.36 -12.19
N TYR A 4 0.79 6.45 -13.13
CA TYR A 4 0.16 5.14 -12.95
C TYR A 4 1.15 4.06 -13.40
N ASP A 5 1.08 2.88 -12.78
CA ASP A 5 1.85 1.72 -13.21
C ASP A 5 1.38 1.18 -14.58
N PHE A 6 2.08 0.18 -15.11
CA PHE A 6 1.74 -0.43 -16.41
C PHE A 6 0.33 -1.06 -16.46
N GLU A 7 -0.27 -1.29 -15.29
CA GLU A 7 -1.63 -1.83 -15.16
C GLU A 7 -2.67 -0.73 -14.93
N GLY A 8 -2.26 0.54 -14.99
CA GLY A 8 -3.13 1.71 -14.88
C GLY A 8 -3.44 2.14 -13.44
N TYR A 9 -2.69 1.64 -12.45
CA TYR A 9 -2.97 1.91 -11.04
C TYR A 9 -1.87 2.75 -10.37
N LYS A 10 -2.30 3.68 -9.50
CA LYS A 10 -1.43 4.42 -8.59
C LYS A 10 -1.67 3.96 -7.16
N GLU A 11 -0.65 3.41 -6.53
CA GLU A 11 -0.72 2.95 -5.15
C GLU A 11 -0.61 4.11 -4.16
N TYR A 12 -1.33 4.00 -3.05
CA TYR A 12 -1.39 5.00 -1.99
C TYR A 12 -1.50 4.35 -0.61
N VAL A 13 -1.08 5.09 0.42
CA VAL A 13 -1.31 4.75 1.82
C VAL A 13 -2.00 5.92 2.52
N CYS A 14 -3.01 5.62 3.35
CA CYS A 14 -3.57 6.54 4.33
C CYS A 14 -3.36 5.94 5.73
N MET A 15 -2.81 6.70 6.66
CA MET A 15 -2.41 6.19 7.97
C MET A 15 -2.93 7.10 9.08
N LEU A 16 -3.47 6.48 10.14
CA LEU A 16 -3.89 7.15 11.36
C LEU A 16 -2.95 6.79 12.50
N VAL A 17 -2.30 7.82 13.07
CA VAL A 17 -1.41 7.70 14.22
C VAL A 17 -2.05 8.36 15.43
N ARG A 18 -2.07 7.65 16.56
CA ARG A 18 -2.54 8.18 17.85
C ARG A 18 -1.66 7.63 18.97
N ASN A 19 -1.29 8.49 19.92
CA ASN A 19 -0.43 8.11 21.04
C ASN A 19 0.87 7.40 20.59
N ASN A 20 1.51 7.94 19.54
CA ASN A 20 2.71 7.38 18.91
C ASN A 20 2.55 5.93 18.40
N LYS A 21 1.32 5.50 18.11
CA LYS A 21 1.02 4.19 17.52
C LYS A 21 0.19 4.34 16.25
N ILE A 22 0.49 3.52 15.26
CA ILE A 22 -0.33 3.34 14.06
C ILE A 22 -1.56 2.54 14.47
N ILE A 23 -2.74 3.15 14.42
CA ILE A 23 -4.00 2.51 14.83
C ILE A 23 -4.86 2.09 13.65
N ALA A 24 -4.64 2.69 12.47
CA ALA A 24 -5.24 2.28 11.22
C ALA A 24 -4.31 2.61 10.06
N ILE A 25 -4.35 1.78 9.04
CA ILE A 25 -3.71 2.03 7.76
C ILE A 25 -4.57 1.44 6.65
N GLU A 26 -4.70 2.20 5.57
CA GLU A 26 -5.26 1.76 4.30
C GLU A 26 -4.14 1.75 3.27
N PHE A 27 -3.98 0.63 2.56
CA PHE A 27 -3.09 0.49 1.41
C PHE A 27 -3.90 -0.01 0.22
N ASN A 28 -3.87 0.72 -0.89
CA ASN A 28 -4.56 0.28 -2.11
C ASN A 28 -3.95 0.91 -3.37
N GLY A 29 -4.41 0.44 -4.54
CA GLY A 29 -4.20 1.10 -5.82
C GLY A 29 -5.49 1.72 -6.32
N ARG A 30 -5.42 2.88 -6.96
CA ARG A 30 -6.55 3.50 -7.66
C ARG A 30 -6.18 3.86 -9.10
N ASP A 31 -7.12 3.69 -10.02
CA ASP A 31 -6.95 4.15 -11.40
C ASP A 31 -7.21 5.66 -11.54
N GLN A 32 -7.13 6.18 -12.77
CA GLN A 32 -7.40 7.58 -13.09
C GLN A 32 -8.82 8.05 -12.78
N ASN A 33 -9.79 7.13 -12.72
CA ASN A 33 -11.18 7.41 -12.38
C ASN A 33 -11.44 7.26 -10.87
N GLY A 34 -10.43 6.88 -10.08
CA GLY A 34 -10.54 6.58 -8.67
C GLY A 34 -11.07 5.17 -8.37
N PHE A 35 -11.18 4.30 -9.37
CA PHE A 35 -11.58 2.91 -9.19
C PHE A 35 -10.48 2.13 -8.45
N ILE A 36 -10.89 1.40 -7.42
CA ILE A 36 -9.99 0.73 -6.49
C ILE A 36 -9.56 -0.63 -7.04
N LYS A 37 -8.25 -0.88 -7.11
CA LYS A 37 -7.63 -2.12 -7.61
C LYS A 37 -8.12 -3.36 -6.85
N ALA A 38 -8.34 -3.23 -5.54
CA ALA A 38 -8.90 -4.30 -4.70
C ALA A 38 -10.36 -4.67 -5.01
N TRP A 39 -11.05 -3.89 -5.85
CA TRP A 39 -12.41 -4.17 -6.32
C TRP A 39 -12.47 -4.62 -7.78
N ASP A 40 -11.32 -4.66 -8.48
CA ASP A 40 -11.21 -5.19 -9.83
C ASP A 40 -11.19 -6.73 -9.81
N ASN A 41 -12.36 -7.34 -10.01
CA ASN A 41 -12.50 -8.79 -10.04
C ASN A 41 -11.71 -9.46 -11.17
N GLU A 42 -11.60 -8.80 -12.33
CA GLU A 42 -10.87 -9.35 -13.47
C GLU A 42 -9.38 -9.38 -13.17
N TYR A 43 -8.84 -8.28 -12.63
CA TYR A 43 -7.44 -8.20 -12.20
C TYR A 43 -7.14 -9.19 -11.06
N MET A 44 -8.01 -9.26 -10.05
CA MET A 44 -7.84 -10.20 -8.93
C MET A 44 -7.73 -11.64 -9.44
N ASN A 45 -8.60 -12.05 -10.37
CA ASN A 45 -8.56 -13.38 -10.95
C ASN A 45 -7.26 -13.62 -11.73
N LYS A 46 -6.85 -12.70 -12.60
CA LYS A 46 -5.61 -12.79 -13.37
C LYS A 46 -4.38 -12.91 -12.46
N MET A 47 -4.31 -12.08 -11.43
CA MET A 47 -3.18 -12.07 -10.49
C MET A 47 -3.16 -13.35 -9.65
N LYS A 48 -4.31 -13.81 -9.14
CA LYS A 48 -4.36 -15.05 -8.35
C LYS A 48 -3.89 -16.25 -9.15
N THR A 49 -4.30 -16.37 -10.41
CA THR A 49 -3.87 -17.46 -11.29
C THR A 49 -2.37 -17.42 -11.58
N LYS A 50 -1.78 -16.25 -11.81
CA LYS A 50 -0.36 -16.14 -12.21
C LYS A 50 0.61 -16.10 -11.01
N GLN A 51 0.22 -15.40 -9.95
CA GLN A 51 1.11 -15.00 -8.85
C GLN A 51 0.73 -15.64 -7.51
N GLY A 52 -0.41 -16.33 -7.41
CA GLY A 52 -0.84 -16.98 -6.18
C GLY A 52 -1.40 -16.05 -5.10
N THR A 53 -1.47 -14.73 -5.37
CA THR A 53 -2.07 -13.71 -4.49
C THR A 53 -2.87 -12.70 -5.32
N TYR A 54 -3.58 -11.77 -4.69
CA TYR A 54 -4.40 -10.76 -5.34
C TYR A 54 -4.50 -9.48 -4.48
N PRO A 55 -4.86 -8.32 -5.08
CA PRO A 55 -4.96 -7.02 -4.40
C PRO A 55 -5.50 -7.03 -2.98
N ASN A 56 -6.73 -7.50 -2.79
CA ASN A 56 -7.39 -7.49 -1.48
C ASN A 56 -6.66 -8.37 -0.43
N GLU A 57 -5.98 -9.43 -0.86
CA GLU A 57 -5.20 -10.30 0.03
C GLU A 57 -3.89 -9.63 0.48
N TYR A 58 -3.05 -9.20 -0.47
CA TYR A 58 -1.74 -8.66 -0.12
C TYR A 58 -1.84 -7.32 0.61
N THR A 59 -2.76 -6.44 0.22
CA THR A 59 -2.88 -5.12 0.87
C THR A 59 -3.31 -5.25 2.32
N ARG A 60 -4.24 -6.16 2.61
CA ARG A 60 -4.67 -6.49 3.98
C ARG A 60 -3.52 -7.07 4.80
N LEU A 61 -2.78 -8.03 4.24
CA LEU A 61 -1.66 -8.66 4.95
C LEU A 61 -0.54 -7.67 5.29
N TYR A 62 -0.15 -6.81 4.35
CA TYR A 62 0.83 -5.75 4.62
C TYR A 62 0.36 -4.78 5.71
N SER A 63 -0.90 -4.35 5.61
CA SER A 63 -1.52 -3.43 6.58
C SER A 63 -1.58 -4.04 7.99
N SER A 64 -2.04 -5.30 8.11
CA SER A 64 -2.11 -6.01 9.39
C SER A 64 -0.74 -6.20 10.01
N ARG A 65 0.26 -6.64 9.23
CA ARG A 65 1.63 -6.84 9.72
C ARG A 65 2.24 -5.55 10.26
N LEU A 66 2.03 -4.42 9.58
CA LEU A 66 2.51 -3.12 10.06
C LEU A 66 1.81 -2.69 11.35
N ILE A 67 0.48 -2.88 11.45
CA ILE A 67 -0.26 -2.55 12.69
C ILE A 67 0.24 -3.42 13.85
N GLU A 68 0.53 -4.70 13.62
CA GLU A 68 1.03 -5.61 14.64
C GLU A 68 2.47 -5.29 15.06
N SER A 69 3.37 -5.07 14.09
CA SER A 69 4.79 -4.84 14.36
C SER A 69 5.10 -3.43 14.84
N GLN A 70 4.31 -2.43 14.40
CA GLN A 70 4.60 -1.00 14.50
C GLN A 70 5.95 -0.61 13.87
N ASP A 71 6.52 -1.50 13.05
CA ASP A 71 7.83 -1.35 12.44
C ASP A 71 7.80 -1.89 11.01
N ILE A 72 7.97 -0.99 10.05
CA ILE A 72 7.94 -1.30 8.61
C ILE A 72 9.09 -2.22 8.20
N SER A 73 10.21 -2.23 8.94
CA SER A 73 11.34 -3.13 8.67
C SER A 73 11.04 -4.60 8.96
N GLN A 74 10.02 -4.86 9.79
CA GLN A 74 9.56 -6.20 10.17
C GLN A 74 8.46 -6.73 9.23
N VAL A 75 8.07 -5.96 8.22
CA VAL A 75 7.02 -6.36 7.27
C VAL A 75 7.63 -7.12 6.10
N ASP A 76 7.55 -8.44 6.17
CA ASP A 76 8.06 -9.31 5.10
C ASP A 76 7.31 -9.14 3.78
N MET A 77 8.04 -9.28 2.68
CA MET A 77 7.48 -9.28 1.32
C MET A 77 6.58 -10.49 1.09
N ILE A 78 5.46 -10.28 0.42
CA ILE A 78 4.50 -11.32 0.05
C ILE A 78 4.85 -11.83 -1.34
N SER A 79 5.08 -13.13 -1.46
CA SER A 79 5.35 -13.77 -2.75
C SER A 79 4.22 -13.47 -3.75
N GLY A 80 4.59 -13.12 -4.98
CA GLY A 80 3.66 -12.69 -6.02
C GLY A 80 3.20 -11.22 -5.94
N ALA A 81 3.54 -10.50 -4.86
CA ALA A 81 3.21 -9.08 -4.67
C ALA A 81 4.41 -8.22 -4.23
N SER A 82 5.65 -8.69 -4.40
CA SER A 82 6.86 -8.01 -3.91
C SER A 82 7.05 -6.59 -4.46
N THR A 83 6.64 -6.31 -5.71
CA THR A 83 6.68 -4.95 -6.28
C THR A 83 5.79 -3.99 -5.51
N SER A 84 4.55 -4.37 -5.23
CA SER A 84 3.64 -3.61 -4.36
C SER A 84 4.17 -3.54 -2.93
N GLY A 85 4.88 -4.58 -2.44
CA GLY A 85 5.55 -4.55 -1.15
C GLY A 85 6.64 -3.49 -1.04
N GLY A 86 7.50 -3.37 -2.07
CA GLY A 86 8.52 -2.31 -2.11
C GLY A 86 7.90 -0.92 -2.12
N ARG A 87 6.82 -0.73 -2.88
CA ARG A 87 6.05 0.53 -2.89
C ARG A 87 5.39 0.81 -1.53
N PHE A 88 4.81 -0.20 -0.89
CA PHE A 88 4.23 -0.09 0.45
C PHE A 88 5.26 0.41 1.47
N VAL A 89 6.47 -0.16 1.50
CA VAL A 89 7.55 0.30 2.39
C VAL A 89 7.85 1.78 2.17
N ARG A 90 8.02 2.21 0.91
CA ARG A 90 8.31 3.62 0.59
C ARG A 90 7.17 4.56 1.04
N LEU A 91 5.92 4.18 0.74
CA LEU A 91 4.73 4.94 1.11
C LEU A 91 4.57 5.09 2.63
N VAL A 92 4.73 3.99 3.36
CA VAL A 92 4.66 3.97 4.82
C VAL A 92 5.79 4.80 5.44
N THR A 93 7.02 4.68 4.95
CA THR A 93 8.15 5.48 5.44
C THR A 93 7.86 6.97 5.30
N ALA A 94 7.38 7.42 4.13
CA ALA A 94 7.03 8.83 3.93
C ALA A 94 5.88 9.28 4.85
N ALA A 95 4.85 8.44 5.03
CA ALA A 95 3.73 8.72 5.91
C ALA A 95 4.17 8.83 7.39
N ILE A 96 5.11 8.00 7.83
CA ILE A 96 5.68 8.07 9.19
C ILE A 96 6.45 9.38 9.38
N GLU A 97 7.25 9.79 8.40
CA GLU A 97 7.99 11.06 8.47
C GLU A 97 7.06 12.29 8.51
N GLN A 98 5.93 12.25 7.81
CA GLN A 98 4.90 13.28 7.92
C GLN A 98 4.21 13.25 9.29
N ALA A 99 3.86 12.06 9.79
CA ALA A 99 3.24 11.91 11.09
C ALA A 99 4.13 12.44 12.24
N LYS A 100 5.45 12.22 12.16
CA LYS A 100 6.43 12.79 13.12
C LYS A 100 6.43 14.33 13.14
N LYS A 101 6.15 14.96 12.00
CA LYS A 101 6.04 16.42 11.87
C LYS A 101 4.65 16.95 12.25
N GLY A 102 3.67 16.08 12.43
CA GLY A 102 2.26 16.46 12.54
C GLY A 102 1.70 17.06 11.25
N ASP A 103 2.32 16.76 10.10
CA ASP A 103 1.87 17.25 8.80
C ASP A 103 0.87 16.28 8.18
N HIS A 104 -0.28 16.80 7.77
CA HIS A 104 -1.39 16.04 7.18
C HIS A 104 -1.51 16.25 5.66
N GLN A 105 -0.60 17.01 5.05
CA GLN A 105 -0.56 17.20 3.60
C GLN A 105 -0.15 15.90 2.90
N VAL A 106 -0.72 15.70 1.70
CA VAL A 106 -0.41 14.55 0.85
C VAL A 106 1.02 14.67 0.34
N VAL A 107 1.78 13.60 0.50
CA VAL A 107 3.12 13.46 -0.10
C VAL A 107 3.04 12.55 -1.31
N ILE A 108 3.60 13.01 -2.42
CA ILE A 108 3.75 12.22 -3.64
C ILE A 108 5.16 11.65 -3.68
N ILE A 109 5.26 10.33 -3.85
CA ILE A 109 6.53 9.64 -4.01
C ILE A 109 6.71 9.32 -5.49
N GLU A 110 7.79 9.83 -6.07
CA GLU A 110 8.18 9.52 -7.42
C GLU A 110 8.89 8.16 -7.47
N GLU A 111 8.71 7.40 -8.55
CA GLU A 111 9.28 6.04 -8.71
C GLU A 111 10.81 6.02 -8.73
#